data_AF-A0A2G2X4T6-F1
#
_entry.id   AF-A0A2G2X4T6-F1
#
_cell.length_a   1.000
_cell.length_b   1.000
_cell.length_c   1.000
_cell.angle_alpha   90.00
_cell.angle_beta   90.00
_cell.angle_gamma   90.00
#
_symmetry.space_group_name_H-M   'P 1'
#
loop_
_entity.id
_entity.type
_entity.pdbx_description
1 polymer ?
#
loop_
_entity_poly.entity_id
_entity_poly.type
_entity_poly.pdbx_seq_one_letter_code
_entity_poly.pdbx_strand_id
1 'polypeptide(L)' 'MERALLEASISAGLESVSVCFNGTEDAGKIVEMGETEITVHGPSDRENILSSVFEEHPNGGDNWGRN' A
#
# COMPACT_ATOMS: atom_id res chain seq x y z
N MET A 1 2.85 0.92 16.11
CA MET A 1 1.44 0.48 16.00
C MET A 1 1.10 0.04 14.58
N GLU A 2 1.66 0.66 13.54
CA GLU A 2 1.31 0.39 12.14
C GLU A 2 1.63 -1.05 11.68
N ARG A 3 2.74 -1.64 12.15
CA ARG A 3 3.09 -3.05 11.83
C ARG A 3 2.01 -4.05 12.26
N ALA A 4 1.47 -3.87 13.47
CA ALA A 4 0.49 -4.80 14.03
C ALA A 4 -0.83 -4.83 13.25
N LEU A 5 -1.25 -3.69 12.67
CA LEU A 5 -2.46 -3.61 11.84
C LEU A 5 -2.25 -4.36 10.51
N LEU A 6 -1.09 -4.17 9.90
CA LEU A 6 -0.72 -4.86 8.66
C LEU A 6 -0.62 -6.37 8.89
N GLU A 7 0.09 -6.81 9.94
CA GLU A 7 0.21 -8.23 10.28
C GLU A 7 -1.16 -8.87 10.57
N ALA A 8 -2.06 -8.15 11.24
CA ALA A 8 -3.43 -8.61 11.45
C ALA A 8 -4.22 -8.72 10.14
N SER A 9 -4.01 -7.81 9.19
CA SER A 9 -4.65 -7.83 7.87
C SER A 9 -4.18 -9.02 7.03
N ILE A 10 -2.87 -9.26 7.01
CA ILE A 10 -2.25 -10.42 6.36
C ILE A 10 -2.78 -11.71 7.00
N SER A 11 -2.81 -11.78 8.34
CA SER A 11 -3.33 -12.95 9.07
C SER A 11 -4.83 -13.18 8.84
N ALA A 12 -5.60 -12.15 8.51
CA ALA A 12 -7.02 -12.26 8.17
C ALA A 12 -7.26 -12.69 6.70
N GLY A 13 -6.20 -12.88 5.91
CA GLY A 13 -6.28 -13.21 4.49
C GLY A 13 -6.79 -12.05 3.63
N LEU A 14 -6.68 -10.81 4.12
CA LEU A 14 -6.99 -9.64 3.32
C LEU A 14 -5.85 -9.38 2.33
N GLU A 15 -6.20 -9.18 1.05
CA GLU A 15 -5.25 -8.70 0.05
C GLU A 15 -4.96 -7.22 0.34
N SER A 16 -3.94 -6.97 1.16
CA SER A 16 -3.48 -5.63 1.50
C SER A 16 -2.41 -5.21 0.50
N VAL A 17 -2.72 -4.20 -0.33
CA VAL A 17 -1.69 -3.52 -1.13
C VAL A 17 -0.71 -2.85 -0.19
N SER A 18 0.47 -3.43 -0.09
CA SER A 18 1.46 -3.06 0.92
C SER A 18 2.34 -1.93 0.38
N VAL A 19 1.88 -0.70 0.55
CA VAL A 19 2.61 0.52 0.17
C VAL A 19 2.91 1.32 1.42
N CYS A 20 4.18 1.65 1.64
CA CYS A 20 4.61 2.47 2.77
C CYS A 20 5.19 3.79 2.26
N PHE A 21 4.85 4.90 2.92
CA PHE A 21 5.42 6.21 2.65
C PHE A 21 6.09 6.75 3.90
N ASN A 22 7.30 7.28 3.75
CA ASN A 22 8.03 7.90 4.84
C ASN A 22 8.87 9.07 4.31
N GLY A 23 9.62 9.75 5.18
CA GLY A 23 10.54 10.81 4.80
C GLY A 23 11.57 10.37 3.76
N THR A 24 12.14 11.34 3.04
CA THR A 24 13.10 11.10 1.95
C THR A 24 14.34 10.31 2.39
N GLU A 25 14.74 10.41 3.66
CA GLU A 25 15.85 9.65 4.27
C GLU A 25 15.60 8.14 4.37
N ASP A 26 14.33 7.74 4.27
CA ASP A 26 13.87 6.37 4.42
C ASP A 26 13.40 5.77 3.09
N ALA A 27 13.37 6.59 2.02
CA ALA A 27 12.99 6.16 0.69
C ALA A 27 13.94 5.08 0.15
N GLY A 28 13.37 4.02 -0.41
CA GLY A 28 14.08 2.86 -0.95
C GLY A 28 14.45 1.80 0.10
N LYS A 29 14.11 2.00 1.38
CA LYS A 29 14.25 0.94 2.39
C LYS A 29 13.21 -0.15 2.16
N ILE A 30 13.60 -1.37 2.45
CA ILE A 30 12.72 -2.53 2.43
C ILE A 30 12.44 -2.92 3.88
N VAL A 31 11.15 -3.09 4.19
CA VAL A 31 10.70 -3.55 5.49
C VAL A 31 10.08 -4.92 5.31
N GLU A 32 10.68 -5.92 5.94
CA GLU A 32 10.18 -7.29 5.97
C GLU A 32 9.09 -7.41 7.04
N MET A 33 7.93 -7.96 6.65
CA MET A 33 6.78 -8.25 7.51
C MET A 33 6.30 -9.69 7.23
N GLY A 34 6.78 -10.64 8.03
CA GLY A 34 6.52 -12.05 7.79
C GLY A 34 7.17 -12.51 6.49
N GLU A 35 6.37 -12.97 5.52
CA GLU A 35 6.81 -13.37 4.17
C GLU A 35 6.61 -12.24 3.14
N THR A 36 6.15 -11.05 3.56
CA THR A 36 5.89 -9.91 2.67
C THR A 36 6.97 -8.85 2.82
N GLU A 37 7.53 -8.41 1.71
CA GLU A 37 8.47 -7.29 1.64
C GLU A 37 7.74 -6.01 1.23
N ILE A 38 8.00 -4.91 1.95
CA ILE A 38 7.36 -3.62 1.70
C ILE A 38 8.43 -2.58 1.39
N THR A 39 8.31 -1.95 0.22
CA THR A 39 9.19 -0.84 -0.14
C THR A 39 8.66 0.47 0.46
N VAL A 40 9.55 1.21 1.11
CA VAL A 40 9.26 2.55 1.64
C VAL A 40 9.52 3.57 0.54
N HIS A 41 8.48 4.31 0.17
CA HIS A 41 8.55 5.36 -0.83
C HIS A 41 8.70 6.73 -0.15
N GLY A 42 9.47 7.62 -0.79
CA GLY A 42 9.54 9.01 -0.39
C GLY A 42 8.24 9.76 -0.71
N PRO A 43 8.06 10.98 -0.16
CA PRO A 43 6.85 11.77 -0.39
C PRO A 43 6.74 12.29 -1.83
N SER A 44 7.86 12.43 -2.54
CA SER A 44 7.92 12.95 -3.91
C SER A 44 7.23 12.06 -4.94
N ASP A 45 7.29 10.74 -4.76
CA ASP A 45 6.69 9.77 -5.69
C ASP A 45 5.28 9.34 -5.27
N ARG A 46 4.74 9.90 -4.18
CA ARG A 46 3.51 9.45 -3.54
C ARG A 46 2.33 9.38 -4.50
N GLU A 47 2.07 10.44 -5.25
CA GLU A 47 0.91 10.50 -6.14
C GLU A 47 1.04 9.53 -7.31
N ASN A 48 2.27 9.35 -7.82
CA ASN A 48 2.56 8.41 -8.91
C ASN A 48 2.35 6.96 -8.45
N ILE A 49 2.90 6.59 -7.29
CA ILE A 49 2.76 5.25 -6.72
C ILE A 49 1.29 4.95 -6.39
N LEU A 50 0.57 5.89 -5.75
CA LEU A 50 -0.85 5.69 -5.44
C LEU A 50 -1.71 5.56 -6.69
N SER A 51 -1.39 6.30 -7.76
CA SER A 51 -2.11 6.18 -9.04
C SER A 51 -1.89 4.81 -9.67
N SER A 52 -0.63 4.35 -9.73
CA SER A 52 -0.29 3.02 -10.26
C SER A 52 -0.96 1.89 -9.47
N VAL A 53 -1.01 2.01 -8.14
CA VAL A 53 -1.68 1.04 -7.26
C VAL A 53 -3.19 1.00 -7.52
N PHE A 54 -3.81 2.16 -7.72
CA PHE A 54 -5.23 2.24 -8.03
C PHE A 54 -5.56 1.67 -9.41
N GLU A 55 -4.66 1.82 -10.38
CA GLU A 55 -4.80 1.21 -11.70
C GLU A 55 -4.65 -0.32 -11.67
N GLU A 56 -3.76 -0.84 -10.83
CA GLU A 56 -3.54 -2.29 -10.65
C GLU A 56 -4.64 -2.97 -9.85
N HIS A 57 -5.17 -2.27 -8.84
CA HIS A 57 -6.31 -2.70 -8.03
C HIS A 57 -7.47 -1.70 -8.19
N PRO A 58 -8.14 -1.68 -9.35
CA PRO A 58 -9.31 -0.84 -9.53
C PRO A 58 -10.38 -1.36 -8.58
N ASN A 59 -10.60 -0.63 -7.48
CA ASN A 59 -11.70 -0.90 -6.58
C ASN A 59 -12.97 -0.97 -7.45
N GLY A 60 -13.70 -2.09 -7.43
CA GLY A 60 -14.83 -2.40 -8.32
C GLY A 60 -15.97 -1.37 -8.22
N GLY A 61 -15.74 -0.21 -8.83
CA GLY A 61 -16.45 1.04 -8.60
C GLY A 61 -17.11 1.57 -9.86
N ASP A 62 -17.52 0.71 -10.77
CA ASP A 62 -18.49 1.01 -11.83
C ASP A 62 -19.94 0.87 -11.32
N ASN A 63 -20.27 1.42 -10.15
CA ASN A 63 -21.66 1.58 -9.72
C ASN A 63 -21.93 2.86 -8.90
N TRP A 64 -21.37 3.98 -9.32
CA TRP A 64 -21.72 5.32 -8.77
C TRP A 64 -22.17 6.30 -9.86
N GLY A 65 -22.92 5.79 -10.85
CA GLY A 65 -23.38 6.59 -12.00
C GLY A 65 -24.68 6.13 -12.64
N ARG A 66 -25.56 5.40 -11.92
CA ARG A 66 -26.93 5.14 -12.37
C ARG A 66 -27.92 5.56 -11.28
N ASN A 67 -28.30 6.83 -11.32
CA ASN A 67 -29.66 7.27 -11.05
C ASN A 67 -29.91 8.59 -11.78
#